data_AF-A0A9P7DKE6-F1
#
_entry.id   AF-A0A9P7DKE6-F1
#
_cell.length_a   1.000
_cell.length_b   1.000
_cell.length_c   1.000
_cell.angle_alpha   90.00
_cell.angle_beta   90.00
_cell.angle_gamma   90.00
#
_symmetry.space_group_name_H-M   'P 1'
#
loop_
_entity.id
_entity.type
_entity.pdbx_description
1 polymer ?
#
loop_
_entity_poly.entity_id
_entity_poly.type
_entity_poly.pdbx_seq_one_letter_code
_entity_poly.pdbx_strand_id
1 'polypeptide(L)'
;IGGTWKDLTDNVNVIAANLTLQVRTIAVATTAVARGDLTQQITGVSVSGEMLSPVNTINDMIAQLVIFAKEVKKVAFEVGTEGKLGVQAEVGNIQGIWQEITMSVNTMAGNLTAQVRGFAQISAAAMDGDFTRFIAVEASGEMDSLKTQINQMVFNLRDSIQENTAASEAAELANRSKSEFLANMSHKIRTPMSGIIGMMELTLDSDSKITTTAP
;
A
#
# COMPACT_ATOMS: atom_id res chain seq x y z
N ILE A 1 -15.70 -0.26 -79.52
CA ILE A 1 -17.02 -0.36 -78.86
C ILE A 1 -17.30 1.02 -78.27
N GLY A 2 -18.06 1.87 -78.98
CA GLY A 2 -18.41 3.22 -78.53
C GLY A 2 -19.92 3.30 -78.29
N GLY A 3 -20.34 4.14 -77.35
CA GLY A 3 -21.73 4.25 -76.88
C GLY A 3 -21.91 3.75 -75.44
N THR A 4 -23.16 3.58 -75.00
CA THR A 4 -23.58 3.23 -73.62
C THR A 4 -22.79 2.08 -72.98
N TRP A 5 -22.29 1.13 -73.77
CA TRP A 5 -21.42 0.04 -73.30
C TRP A 5 -20.05 0.48 -72.82
N LYS A 6 -19.46 1.50 -73.46
CA LYS A 6 -18.21 2.11 -73.00
C LYS A 6 -18.43 2.85 -71.69
N ASP A 7 -19.51 3.65 -71.60
CA ASP A 7 -19.84 4.40 -70.39
C ASP A 7 -20.14 3.47 -69.21
N LEU A 8 -20.84 2.35 -69.45
CA LEU A 8 -21.07 1.34 -68.42
C LEU A 8 -19.77 0.68 -67.96
N THR A 9 -18.89 0.34 -68.90
CA THR A 9 -17.59 -0.29 -68.61
C THR A 9 -16.70 0.66 -67.81
N ASP A 10 -16.63 1.93 -68.20
CA ASP A 10 -15.86 2.96 -67.52
C ASP A 10 -16.41 3.17 -66.09
N ASN A 11 -17.74 3.18 -65.91
CA ASN A 11 -18.37 3.23 -64.58
C ASN A 11 -18.06 2.01 -63.70
N VAL A 12 -18.17 0.79 -64.25
CA VAL A 12 -17.84 -0.44 -63.51
C VAL A 12 -16.37 -0.46 -63.10
N ASN A 13 -15.46 -0.02 -63.99
CA ASN A 13 -14.04 0.08 -63.68
C ASN A 13 -13.76 1.06 -62.53
N VAL A 14 -14.46 2.20 -62.49
CA VAL A 14 -14.35 3.17 -61.39
C VAL A 14 -14.84 2.57 -60.08
N ILE A 15 -15.99 1.88 -60.07
CA ILE A 15 -16.51 1.22 -58.86
C ILE A 15 -15.56 0.14 -58.37
N ALA A 16 -15.03 -0.70 -59.28
CA ALA A 16 -14.08 -1.76 -58.94
C ALA A 16 -12.77 -1.20 -58.35
N ALA A 17 -12.25 -0.12 -58.93
CA ALA A 17 -11.07 0.57 -58.39
C ALA A 17 -11.33 1.15 -56.99
N ASN A 18 -12.49 1.78 -56.79
CA ASN A 18 -12.89 2.35 -55.50
C ASN A 18 -13.08 1.27 -54.42
N LEU A 19 -13.77 0.16 -54.72
CA LEU A 19 -13.95 -0.96 -53.80
C LEU A 19 -12.60 -1.61 -53.45
N THR A 20 -11.70 -1.77 -54.43
CA THR A 20 -10.37 -2.32 -54.20
C THR A 20 -9.55 -1.44 -53.25
N LEU A 21 -9.63 -0.12 -53.42
CA LEU A 21 -8.97 0.82 -52.51
C LEU A 21 -9.57 0.75 -51.10
N GLN A 22 -10.90 0.73 -50.97
CA GLN A 22 -11.59 0.62 -49.68
C GLN A 22 -11.19 -0.64 -48.91
N VAL A 23 -11.24 -1.81 -49.54
CA VAL A 23 -10.87 -3.08 -48.91
C VAL A 23 -9.40 -3.10 -48.53
N ARG A 24 -8.52 -2.55 -49.36
CA ARG A 24 -7.09 -2.44 -49.05
C ARG A 24 -6.84 -1.56 -47.83
N THR A 25 -7.51 -0.42 -47.72
CA THR A 25 -7.37 0.47 -46.55
C THR A 25 -7.88 -0.19 -45.27
N ILE A 26 -9.00 -0.91 -45.33
CA ILE A 26 -9.49 -1.71 -44.19
C ILE A 26 -8.45 -2.74 -43.79
N ALA A 27 -7.87 -3.48 -44.74
CA ALA A 27 -6.86 -4.49 -44.46
C ALA A 27 -5.59 -3.91 -43.80
N VAL A 28 -5.18 -2.70 -44.19
CA VAL A 28 -4.06 -2.00 -43.55
C VAL A 28 -4.41 -1.64 -42.10
N ALA A 29 -5.58 -1.07 -41.85
CA ALA A 29 -6.01 -0.69 -40.50
C ALA A 29 -6.14 -1.93 -39.59
N THR A 30 -6.77 -3.01 -40.04
CA THR A 30 -6.89 -4.23 -39.25
C THR A 30 -5.54 -4.92 -39.01
N THR A 31 -4.62 -4.87 -39.97
CA THR A 31 -3.24 -5.35 -39.80
C THR A 31 -2.48 -4.52 -38.76
N ALA A 32 -2.67 -3.19 -38.76
CA ALA A 32 -2.07 -2.30 -37.76
C ALA A 32 -2.58 -2.61 -36.36
N VAL A 33 -3.91 -2.75 -36.20
CA VAL A 33 -4.54 -3.15 -34.93
C VAL A 33 -4.02 -4.50 -34.45
N ALA A 34 -3.88 -5.48 -35.33
CA ALA A 34 -3.32 -6.80 -34.99
C ALA A 34 -1.86 -6.72 -34.50
N ARG A 35 -1.11 -5.67 -34.90
CA ARG A 35 0.25 -5.39 -34.44
C ARG A 35 0.29 -4.47 -33.22
N GLY A 36 -0.86 -4.08 -32.67
CA GLY A 36 -0.97 -3.16 -31.54
C GLY A 36 -0.79 -1.68 -31.91
N ASP A 37 -0.71 -1.34 -33.20
CA ASP A 37 -0.70 0.04 -33.67
C ASP A 37 -2.14 0.54 -33.83
N LEU A 38 -2.60 1.30 -32.83
CA LEU A 38 -3.94 1.89 -32.79
C LEU A 38 -3.98 3.31 -33.37
N THR A 39 -2.90 3.79 -33.99
CA THR A 39 -2.87 5.12 -34.62
C THR A 39 -3.50 5.14 -36.01
N GLN A 40 -3.66 3.97 -36.62
CA GLN A 40 -4.15 3.81 -37.98
C GLN A 40 -5.68 3.71 -38.01
N GLN A 41 -6.36 4.81 -38.34
CA GLN A 41 -7.80 4.81 -38.63
C GLN A 41 -8.04 4.75 -40.14
N ILE A 42 -9.19 4.18 -40.53
CA ILE A 42 -9.64 4.18 -41.92
C ILE A 42 -10.08 5.61 -42.25
N THR A 43 -9.18 6.38 -42.85
CA THR A 43 -9.39 7.78 -43.25
C THR A 43 -9.05 7.96 -44.74
N GLY A 44 -9.62 8.98 -45.37
CA GLY A 44 -9.25 9.34 -46.75
C GLY A 44 -9.80 8.44 -47.86
N VAL A 45 -10.77 7.56 -47.54
CA VAL A 45 -11.48 6.79 -48.57
C VAL A 45 -12.95 7.20 -48.57
N SER A 46 -13.46 7.56 -49.76
CA SER A 46 -14.89 7.82 -49.95
C SER A 46 -15.65 6.50 -49.86
N VAL A 47 -16.18 6.19 -48.68
CA VAL A 47 -17.07 5.04 -48.45
C VAL A 47 -18.53 5.47 -48.55
N SER A 48 -19.32 4.67 -49.26
CA SER A 48 -20.75 4.90 -49.44
C SER A 48 -21.45 3.55 -49.59
N GLY A 49 -22.75 3.50 -49.31
CA GLY A 49 -23.51 2.25 -49.32
C GLY A 49 -23.04 1.27 -48.25
N GLU A 50 -22.96 -0.01 -48.59
CA GLU A 50 -22.67 -1.10 -47.64
C GLU A 50 -21.30 -1.01 -46.99
N MET A 51 -20.32 -0.36 -47.64
CA MET A 51 -18.95 -0.24 -47.12
C MET A 51 -18.81 0.79 -46.00
N LEU A 52 -19.79 1.69 -45.82
CA LEU A 52 -19.76 2.68 -44.74
C LEU A 52 -19.89 2.03 -43.36
N SER A 53 -20.74 1.01 -43.23
CA SER A 53 -21.01 0.35 -41.95
C SER A 53 -19.77 -0.38 -41.38
N PRO A 54 -19.05 -1.24 -42.14
CA PRO A 54 -17.81 -1.86 -41.67
C PRO A 54 -16.72 -0.84 -41.33
N VAL A 55 -16.55 0.22 -42.13
CA VAL A 55 -15.55 1.26 -41.85
C VAL A 55 -15.84 1.97 -40.53
N ASN A 56 -17.09 2.38 -40.31
CA ASN A 56 -17.48 3.02 -39.05
C ASN A 56 -17.29 2.06 -37.87
N THR A 57 -17.76 0.81 -37.99
CA THR A 57 -17.62 -0.19 -36.94
C THR A 57 -16.16 -0.44 -36.56
N ILE A 58 -15.27 -0.54 -37.54
CA ILE A 58 -13.82 -0.74 -37.30
C ILE A 58 -13.20 0.52 -36.67
N ASN A 59 -13.54 1.71 -37.16
CA ASN A 59 -13.03 2.96 -36.58
C ASN A 59 -13.49 3.15 -35.13
N ASP A 60 -14.75 2.84 -34.82
CA ASP A 60 -15.30 2.88 -33.47
C ASP A 60 -14.60 1.87 -32.56
N MET A 61 -14.36 0.65 -33.04
CA MET A 61 -13.58 -0.37 -32.32
C MET A 61 -12.15 0.13 -32.03
N ILE A 62 -11.47 0.74 -33.00
CA ILE A 62 -10.13 1.30 -32.81
C ILE A 62 -10.15 2.41 -31.76
N ALA A 63 -11.13 3.32 -31.81
CA ALA A 63 -11.26 4.38 -30.84
C ALA A 63 -11.46 3.85 -29.41
N GLN A 64 -12.30 2.83 -29.23
CA GLN A 64 -12.50 2.16 -27.94
C GLN A 64 -11.20 1.51 -27.43
N LEU A 65 -10.45 0.82 -28.30
CA LEU A 65 -9.16 0.21 -27.97
C LEU A 65 -8.13 1.25 -27.53
N VAL A 66 -8.09 2.42 -28.16
CA VAL A 66 -7.18 3.51 -27.78
C VAL A 66 -7.46 4.00 -26.36
N ILE A 67 -8.74 4.23 -26.04
CA ILE A 67 -9.16 4.68 -24.70
C ILE A 67 -8.81 3.62 -23.67
N PHE A 68 -9.20 2.37 -23.91
CA PHE A 68 -8.91 1.25 -23.03
C PHE A 68 -7.39 1.09 -22.77
N ALA A 69 -6.58 1.09 -23.83
CA ALA A 69 -5.14 0.95 -23.70
C ALA A 69 -4.51 2.09 -22.90
N LYS A 70 -5.02 3.32 -23.05
CA LYS A 70 -4.57 4.48 -22.26
C LYS A 70 -4.88 4.29 -20.78
N GLU A 71 -6.11 3.91 -20.45
CA GLU A 71 -6.56 3.76 -19.06
C GLU A 71 -5.87 2.60 -18.34
N VAL A 72 -5.72 1.44 -19.00
CA VAL A 72 -4.99 0.31 -18.42
C VAL A 72 -3.52 0.66 -18.18
N LYS A 73 -2.86 1.34 -19.13
CA LYS A 73 -1.49 1.81 -18.95
C LYS A 73 -1.38 2.80 -17.79
N LYS A 74 -2.34 3.72 -17.65
CA LYS A 74 -2.40 4.67 -16.55
C LYS A 74 -2.49 3.95 -15.20
N VAL A 75 -3.45 3.05 -15.02
CA VAL A 75 -3.61 2.32 -13.74
C VAL A 75 -2.39 1.47 -13.43
N ALA A 76 -1.85 0.75 -14.41
CA ALA A 76 -0.67 -0.09 -14.23
C ALA A 76 0.56 0.75 -13.81
N PHE A 77 0.74 1.93 -14.39
CA PHE A 77 1.84 2.82 -14.05
C PHE A 77 1.64 3.48 -12.69
N GLU A 78 0.49 4.12 -12.45
CA GLU A 78 0.26 4.88 -11.22
C GLU A 78 0.17 3.97 -9.99
N VAL A 79 -0.60 2.87 -10.06
CA VAL A 79 -0.76 1.95 -8.91
C VAL A 79 0.45 1.03 -8.77
N GLY A 80 0.94 0.49 -9.89
CA GLY A 80 1.99 -0.54 -9.87
C GLY A 80 3.41 0.01 -9.81
N THR A 81 3.69 1.18 -10.41
CA THR A 81 5.05 1.74 -10.49
C THR A 81 5.24 2.94 -9.58
N GLU A 82 4.32 3.92 -9.61
CA GLU A 82 4.45 5.12 -8.77
C GLU A 82 3.94 4.91 -7.34
N GLY A 83 3.21 3.82 -7.07
CA GLY A 83 2.60 3.54 -5.78
C GLY A 83 1.49 4.53 -5.40
N LYS A 84 0.90 5.24 -6.38
CA LYS A 84 -0.27 6.08 -6.19
C LYS A 84 -1.51 5.20 -6.01
N LEU A 85 -1.76 4.84 -4.77
CA LEU A 85 -2.86 3.97 -4.39
C LEU A 85 -4.22 4.70 -4.54
N GLY A 86 -5.20 4.01 -5.11
CA GLY A 86 -6.57 4.49 -5.29
C GLY A 86 -6.91 4.99 -6.69
N VAL A 87 -5.96 4.94 -7.63
CA VAL A 87 -6.21 5.27 -9.03
C VAL A 87 -7.01 4.16 -9.69
N GLN A 88 -8.03 4.54 -10.43
CA GLN A 88 -8.88 3.65 -11.20
C GLN A 88 -8.95 4.11 -12.65
N ALA A 89 -9.16 3.15 -13.55
CA ALA A 89 -9.41 3.38 -14.96
C ALA A 89 -10.82 3.96 -15.10
N GLU A 90 -10.93 5.06 -15.82
CA GLU A 90 -12.22 5.67 -16.14
C GLU A 90 -12.55 5.39 -17.60
N VAL A 91 -13.57 4.58 -17.84
CA VAL A 91 -13.98 4.19 -19.18
C VAL A 91 -15.39 4.69 -19.47
N GLY A 92 -15.49 5.66 -20.38
CA GLY A 92 -16.75 6.09 -20.98
C GLY A 92 -17.04 5.32 -22.25
N ASN A 93 -18.30 4.89 -22.43
CA ASN A 93 -18.83 4.26 -23.65
C ASN A 93 -18.20 2.92 -24.07
N ILE A 94 -17.62 2.19 -23.13
CA ILE A 94 -17.09 0.83 -23.36
C ILE A 94 -18.14 -0.20 -22.92
N GLN A 95 -18.40 -1.22 -23.75
CA GLN A 95 -19.41 -2.25 -23.50
C GLN A 95 -18.81 -3.66 -23.64
N GLY A 96 -19.51 -4.66 -23.08
CA GLY A 96 -19.14 -6.07 -23.17
C GLY A 96 -17.82 -6.40 -22.47
N ILE A 97 -17.01 -7.27 -23.09
CA ILE A 97 -15.74 -7.77 -22.51
C ILE A 97 -14.81 -6.64 -22.07
N TRP A 98 -14.78 -5.53 -22.81
CA TRP A 98 -13.94 -4.40 -22.47
C TRP A 98 -14.34 -3.71 -21.16
N GLN A 99 -15.64 -3.64 -20.89
CA GLN A 99 -16.17 -3.14 -19.62
C GLN A 99 -15.81 -4.11 -18.50
N GLU A 100 -15.99 -5.42 -18.71
CA GLU A 100 -15.65 -6.46 -17.74
C GLU A 100 -14.17 -6.41 -17.35
N ILE A 101 -13.25 -6.37 -18.32
CA ILE A 101 -11.81 -6.29 -18.04
C ILE A 101 -11.49 -5.00 -17.27
N THR A 102 -12.09 -3.87 -17.64
CA THR A 102 -11.82 -2.61 -16.93
C THR A 102 -12.33 -2.66 -15.49
N MET A 103 -13.50 -3.23 -15.25
CA MET A 103 -14.02 -3.47 -13.89
C MET A 103 -13.12 -4.41 -13.10
N SER A 104 -12.61 -5.48 -13.72
CA SER A 104 -11.66 -6.40 -13.07
C SER A 104 -10.36 -5.70 -12.69
N VAL A 105 -9.79 -4.87 -13.58
CA VAL A 105 -8.60 -4.06 -13.28
C VAL A 105 -8.86 -3.09 -12.13
N ASN A 106 -10.01 -2.41 -12.13
CA ASN A 106 -10.39 -1.49 -11.05
C ASN A 106 -10.59 -2.20 -9.71
N THR A 107 -11.19 -3.40 -9.74
CA THR A 107 -11.38 -4.24 -8.55
C THR A 107 -10.02 -4.67 -8.00
N MET A 108 -9.11 -5.12 -8.86
CA MET A 108 -7.74 -5.50 -8.48
C MET A 108 -6.98 -4.30 -7.87
N ALA A 109 -6.98 -3.16 -8.55
CA ALA A 109 -6.32 -1.94 -8.08
C ALA A 109 -6.89 -1.45 -6.74
N GLY A 110 -8.23 -1.52 -6.57
CA GLY A 110 -8.92 -1.18 -5.33
C GLY A 110 -8.54 -2.12 -4.18
N ASN A 111 -8.52 -3.42 -4.43
CA ASN A 111 -8.13 -4.42 -3.44
C ASN A 111 -6.68 -4.22 -2.99
N LEU A 112 -5.74 -4.10 -3.94
CA LEU A 112 -4.33 -3.85 -3.62
C LEU A 112 -4.14 -2.54 -2.85
N THR A 113 -4.84 -1.48 -3.25
CA THR A 113 -4.84 -0.19 -2.53
C THR A 113 -5.29 -0.35 -1.09
N ALA A 114 -6.42 -1.01 -0.85
CA ALA A 114 -6.97 -1.20 0.48
C ALA A 114 -6.01 -2.01 1.36
N GLN A 115 -5.45 -3.09 0.81
CA GLN A 115 -4.56 -3.99 1.54
C GLN A 115 -3.24 -3.30 1.91
N VAL A 116 -2.57 -2.64 0.95
CA VAL A 116 -1.31 -1.90 1.21
C VAL A 116 -1.55 -0.76 2.21
N ARG A 117 -2.66 -0.03 2.09
CA ARG A 117 -3.00 1.04 3.04
C ARG A 117 -3.26 0.48 4.45
N GLY A 118 -3.90 -0.69 4.56
CA GLY A 118 -4.07 -1.39 5.84
C GLY A 118 -2.73 -1.72 6.51
N PHE A 119 -1.77 -2.23 5.73
CA PHE A 119 -0.43 -2.54 6.24
C PHE A 119 0.34 -1.29 6.69
N ALA A 120 0.25 -0.20 5.92
CA ALA A 120 0.88 1.07 6.26
C ALA A 120 0.32 1.64 7.58
N GLN A 121 -1.00 1.54 7.81
CA GLN A 121 -1.63 2.00 9.05
C GLN A 121 -1.16 1.21 10.28
N ILE A 122 -1.03 -0.10 10.16
CA ILE A 122 -0.53 -0.94 11.26
C ILE A 122 0.95 -0.71 11.52
N SER A 123 1.74 -0.53 10.46
CA SER A 123 3.16 -0.19 10.61
C SER A 123 3.33 1.15 11.33
N ALA A 124 2.53 2.16 10.98
CA ALA A 124 2.54 3.45 11.68
C ALA A 124 2.09 3.32 13.14
N ALA A 125 0.99 2.61 13.41
CA ALA A 125 0.51 2.38 14.78
C ALA A 125 1.55 1.65 15.66
N ALA A 126 2.22 0.64 15.10
CA ALA A 126 3.31 -0.06 15.78
C ALA A 126 4.50 0.86 16.09
N MET A 127 4.83 1.82 15.21
CA MET A 127 5.87 2.83 15.48
C MET A 127 5.47 3.80 16.59
N ASP A 128 4.19 4.11 16.72
CA ASP A 128 3.63 4.94 17.81
C ASP A 128 3.41 4.14 19.11
N GLY A 129 3.74 2.84 19.13
CA GLY A 129 3.59 1.97 20.29
C GLY A 129 2.18 1.39 20.49
N ASP A 130 1.26 1.61 19.55
CA ASP A 130 -0.09 1.03 19.56
C ASP A 130 -0.12 -0.31 18.80
N PHE A 131 0.05 -1.40 19.55
CA PHE A 131 -0.05 -2.77 19.04
C PHE A 131 -1.43 -3.40 19.24
N THR A 132 -2.46 -2.59 19.49
CA THR A 132 -3.84 -3.09 19.65
C THR A 132 -4.57 -3.25 18.32
N ARG A 133 -4.03 -2.65 17.26
CA ARG A 133 -4.62 -2.60 15.93
C ARG A 133 -4.17 -3.79 15.08
N PHE A 134 -5.09 -4.31 14.27
CA PHE A 134 -4.84 -5.40 13.33
C PHE A 134 -5.35 -5.05 11.94
N ILE A 135 -4.79 -5.71 10.94
CA ILE A 135 -5.25 -5.60 9.57
C ILE A 135 -6.56 -6.40 9.44
N ALA A 136 -7.67 -5.69 9.20
CA ALA A 136 -8.99 -6.27 9.02
C ALA A 136 -9.41 -6.43 7.55
N VAL A 137 -8.60 -5.95 6.60
CA VAL A 137 -8.93 -6.01 5.17
C VAL A 137 -8.99 -7.46 4.69
N GLU A 138 -10.02 -7.77 3.90
CA GLU A 138 -10.14 -9.06 3.22
C GLU A 138 -9.03 -9.21 2.17
N ALA A 139 -8.34 -10.34 2.25
CA ALA A 139 -7.25 -10.70 1.36
C ALA A 139 -7.39 -12.18 1.01
N SER A 140 -6.82 -12.58 -0.13
CA SER A 140 -6.79 -13.99 -0.55
C SER A 140 -5.38 -14.34 -1.03
N GLY A 141 -5.07 -15.64 -1.03
CA GLY A 141 -3.78 -16.17 -1.46
C GLY A 141 -2.59 -15.63 -0.66
N GLU A 142 -1.57 -15.15 -1.37
CA GLU A 142 -0.33 -14.63 -0.77
C GLU A 142 -0.57 -13.41 0.12
N MET A 143 -1.54 -12.56 -0.24
CA MET A 143 -1.83 -11.36 0.53
C MET A 143 -2.49 -11.68 1.88
N ASP A 144 -3.30 -12.73 1.94
CA ASP A 144 -3.88 -13.21 3.19
C ASP A 144 -2.82 -13.82 4.11
N SER A 145 -1.87 -14.55 3.52
CA SER A 145 -0.70 -15.07 4.22
C SER A 145 0.13 -13.94 4.82
N LEU A 146 0.40 -12.88 4.04
CA LEU A 146 1.13 -11.69 4.49
C LEU A 146 0.38 -10.95 5.60
N LYS A 147 -0.94 -10.73 5.45
CA LYS A 147 -1.80 -10.15 6.48
C LYS A 147 -1.68 -10.91 7.80
N THR A 148 -1.77 -12.24 7.73
CA THR A 148 -1.68 -13.12 8.90
C THR A 148 -0.31 -13.02 9.57
N GLN A 149 0.78 -13.05 8.79
CA GLN A 149 2.14 -12.90 9.32
C GLN A 149 2.35 -11.54 10.00
N ILE A 150 1.89 -10.45 9.40
CA ILE A 150 2.00 -9.11 10.00
C ILE A 150 1.17 -9.03 11.29
N ASN A 151 -0.06 -9.54 11.29
CA ASN A 151 -0.89 -9.55 12.50
C ASN A 151 -0.24 -10.37 13.62
N GLN A 152 0.37 -11.52 13.29
CA GLN A 152 1.10 -12.33 14.28
C GLN A 152 2.34 -11.61 14.80
N MET A 153 3.09 -10.91 13.94
CA MET A 153 4.23 -10.10 14.35
C MET A 153 3.80 -9.01 15.34
N VAL A 154 2.72 -8.27 15.06
CA VAL A 154 2.17 -7.24 15.96
C VAL A 154 1.75 -7.84 17.30
N PHE A 155 1.10 -9.01 17.27
CA PHE A 155 0.73 -9.73 18.49
C PHE A 155 1.96 -10.11 19.32
N ASN A 156 2.99 -10.71 18.70
CA ASN A 156 4.21 -11.10 19.40
C ASN A 156 4.96 -9.90 19.98
N LEU A 157 5.00 -8.78 19.26
CA LEU A 157 5.61 -7.54 19.74
C LEU A 157 4.86 -6.98 20.95
N ARG A 158 3.53 -7.00 20.92
CA ARG A 158 2.69 -6.60 22.05
C ARG A 158 3.00 -7.43 23.29
N ASP A 159 3.02 -8.74 23.16
CA ASP A 159 3.28 -9.65 24.28
C ASP A 159 4.69 -9.45 24.84
N SER A 160 5.69 -9.30 23.96
CA SER A 160 7.07 -9.05 24.38
C SER A 160 7.23 -7.72 25.11
N ILE A 161 6.52 -6.67 24.69
CA ILE A 161 6.53 -5.36 25.38
C ILE A 161 5.86 -5.47 26.74
N GLN A 162 4.74 -6.19 26.86
CA GLN A 162 4.07 -6.40 28.14
C GLN A 162 4.96 -7.19 29.11
N GLU A 163 5.59 -8.26 28.64
CA GLU A 163 6.50 -9.06 29.45
C GLU A 163 7.70 -8.23 29.92
N ASN A 164 8.30 -7.44 29.02
CA ASN A 164 9.42 -6.57 29.37
C ASN A 164 9.01 -5.47 30.37
N THR A 165 7.82 -4.88 30.19
CA THR A 165 7.29 -3.87 31.13
C THR A 165 7.07 -4.49 32.52
N ALA A 166 6.43 -5.66 32.59
CA ALA A 166 6.20 -6.37 33.86
C ALA A 166 7.53 -6.79 34.52
N ALA A 167 8.50 -7.26 33.74
CA ALA A 167 9.83 -7.59 34.24
C ALA A 167 10.57 -6.36 34.78
N SER A 168 10.46 -5.24 34.08
CA SER A 168 11.03 -3.94 34.50
C SER A 168 10.41 -3.47 35.82
N GLU A 169 9.08 -3.50 35.93
CA GLU A 169 8.37 -3.13 37.17
C GLU A 169 8.73 -4.03 38.36
N ALA A 170 8.80 -5.35 38.14
CA ALA A 170 9.20 -6.31 39.17
C ALA A 170 10.65 -6.07 39.66
N ALA A 171 11.57 -5.80 38.74
CA ALA A 171 12.95 -5.45 39.07
C ALA A 171 13.01 -4.14 39.86
N GLU A 172 12.21 -3.14 39.50
CA GLU A 172 12.17 -1.85 40.17
C GLU A 172 11.57 -1.94 41.58
N LEU A 173 10.54 -2.76 41.79
CA LEU A 173 9.98 -3.06 43.12
C LEU A 173 11.00 -3.76 44.02
N ALA A 174 11.72 -4.75 43.49
CA ALA A 174 12.79 -5.43 44.23
C ALA A 174 13.92 -4.45 44.62
N ASN A 175 14.29 -3.54 43.71
CA ASN A 175 15.32 -2.55 43.97
C ASN A 175 14.89 -1.49 44.99
N ARG A 176 13.62 -1.05 44.92
CA ARG A 176 13.01 -0.17 45.93
C ARG A 176 12.99 -0.82 47.32
N SER A 177 12.49 -2.06 47.42
CA SER A 177 12.46 -2.82 48.68
C SER A 177 13.86 -3.00 49.29
N LYS A 178 14.86 -3.32 48.46
CA LYS A 178 16.27 -3.41 48.90
C LYS A 178 16.79 -2.07 49.42
N SER A 179 16.47 -0.97 48.75
CA SER A 179 16.89 0.38 49.16
C SER A 179 16.25 0.80 50.48
N GLU A 180 14.96 0.54 50.66
CA GLU A 180 14.25 0.77 51.92
C GLU A 180 14.82 -0.09 53.06
N PHE A 181 15.11 -1.36 52.80
CA PHE A 181 15.76 -2.24 53.77
C PHE A 181 17.11 -1.66 54.22
N LEU A 182 17.97 -1.25 53.28
CA LEU A 182 19.27 -0.67 53.60
C LEU A 182 19.15 0.65 54.36
N ALA A 183 18.19 1.50 54.02
CA ALA A 183 17.92 2.74 54.74
C ALA A 183 17.48 2.49 56.19
N ASN A 184 16.55 1.56 56.39
CA ASN A 184 16.06 1.18 57.71
C ASN A 184 17.17 0.53 58.55
N MET A 185 17.98 -0.34 57.93
CA MET A 185 19.12 -0.94 58.63
C MET A 185 20.17 0.09 59.03
N SER A 186 20.47 1.06 58.15
CA SER A 186 21.39 2.16 58.47
C SER A 186 20.88 2.95 59.68
N HIS A 187 19.59 3.27 59.73
CA HIS A 187 18.98 3.96 60.86
C HIS A 187 19.11 3.15 62.15
N LYS A 188 18.78 1.85 62.11
CA LYS A 188 18.83 0.96 63.28
C LYS A 188 20.24 0.69 63.80
N ILE A 189 21.27 0.77 62.98
CA ILE A 189 22.67 0.65 63.41
C ILE A 189 23.18 1.99 63.96
N ARG A 190 22.76 3.12 63.36
CA ARG A 190 23.17 4.45 63.81
C ARG A 190 22.70 4.74 65.23
N THR A 191 21.45 4.45 65.58
CA THR A 191 20.88 4.74 66.91
C THR A 191 21.72 4.15 68.07
N PRO A 192 22.05 2.84 68.11
CA PRO A 192 22.90 2.30 69.16
C PRO A 192 24.34 2.83 69.08
N MET A 193 24.89 3.06 67.89
CA MET A 193 26.23 3.68 67.77
C MET A 193 26.27 5.09 68.35
N SER A 194 25.28 5.94 68.07
CA SER A 194 25.16 7.27 68.66
C SER A 194 25.02 7.19 70.18
N GLY A 195 24.27 6.21 70.70
CA GLY A 195 24.15 5.96 72.13
C GLY A 195 25.48 5.51 72.77
N ILE A 196 26.21 4.59 72.13
CA ILE A 196 27.52 4.13 72.60
C ILE A 196 28.55 5.26 72.56
N ILE A 197 28.56 6.06 71.50
CA ILE A 197 29.45 7.23 71.38
C ILE A 197 29.13 8.25 72.47
N GLY A 198 27.84 8.58 72.67
CA GLY A 198 27.44 9.51 73.73
C GLY A 198 27.78 8.99 75.13
N MET A 199 27.67 7.68 75.36
CA MET A 199 28.06 7.08 76.63
C MET A 199 29.58 7.04 76.81
N MET A 200 30.35 6.78 75.74
CA MET A 200 31.81 6.92 75.74
C MET A 200 32.22 8.36 76.04
N GLU A 201 31.56 9.34 75.45
CA GLU A 201 31.83 10.76 75.66
C GLU A 201 31.52 11.17 77.10
N LEU A 202 30.44 10.65 77.70
CA LEU A 202 30.13 10.85 79.12
C LEU A 202 31.16 10.19 80.05
N THR A 203 31.65 8.99 79.72
CA THR A 203 32.72 8.34 80.50
C THR A 203 34.05 9.08 80.36
N LEU A 204 34.37 9.59 79.17
CA LEU A 204 35.57 10.39 78.92
C LEU A 204 35.50 11.76 79.63
N ASP A 205 34.33 12.40 79.66
CA ASP A 205 34.13 13.68 80.35
C ASP A 205 34.03 13.53 81.89
N SER A 206 33.70 12.34 82.39
CA SER A 206 33.82 12.03 83.82
C SER A 206 35.27 11.74 84.22
N ASP A 207 36.05 11.04 83.38
CA ASP A 207 37.49 10.87 83.60
C ASP A 207 38.27 12.20 83.49
N SER A 208 37.85 13.14 82.62
CA SER A 208 38.44 14.49 82.52
C SER A 208 38.13 15.37 83.75
N LYS A 209 36.96 15.19 84.38
CA LYS A 209 36.57 15.88 85.63
C LYS A 209 37.21 15.27 86.87
N ILE A 210 37.42 13.94 86.92
CA ILE A 210 38.09 13.28 88.04
C ILE A 210 39.57 13.68 88.11
N THR A 211 40.21 13.97 86.98
CA THR A 211 41.61 14.43 86.92
C THR A 211 41.81 15.92 87.23
N THR A 212 40.74 16.72 87.34
CA THR A 212 40.82 18.17 87.63
C THR A 212 40.36 18.58 89.03
N THR A 213 39.85 17.66 89.88
CA THR A 213 39.39 18.00 91.24
C THR A 213 39.73 16.98 92.34
N ALA A 214 40.95 16.45 92.36
CA ALA A 214 41.55 15.93 93.59
C ALA A 214 42.77 16.81 93.95
N PRO A 215 43.00 17.07 95.25
CA PRO A 215 43.59 18.31 95.80
C PRO A 215 45.07 18.55 95.49
#